data_AF-A0A639MFH8-F1
#
_entry.id   AF-A0A639MFH8-F1
#
_cell.length_a   1.000
_cell.length_b   1.000
_cell.length_c   1.000
_cell.angle_alpha   90.00
_cell.angle_beta   90.00
_cell.angle_gamma   90.00
#
_symmetry.space_group_name_H-M   'P 1'
#
loop_
_entity.id
_entity.type
_entity.pdbx_description
1 polymer ?
#
loop_
_entity_poly.entity_id
_entity_poly.type
_entity_poly.pdbx_seq_one_letter_code
_entity_poly.pdbx_strand_id
1 'polypeptide(L)'
;HTLQTWLDLTEQLLETGVDSIAIKDMSGILTPMAAYELVSEIKKRYDVRLHLHCHATTGMAEMALLKAIEAGVDGVDTAISSMSATYGHPATEALVATLAGTEHDTGLDILKLENIAAYFREVRKKY
;
A
#
# COMPACT_ATOMS: atom_id res chain seq x y z
N HIS A 1 20.48 -1.30 2.89
CA HIS A 1 19.96 -2.12 1.78
C HIS A 1 20.01 -1.32 0.49
N THR A 2 20.17 -1.97 -0.65
CA THR A 2 20.17 -1.35 -1.99
C THR A 2 19.03 -1.91 -2.83
N LEU A 3 18.72 -1.26 -3.95
CA LEU A 3 17.74 -1.76 -4.90
C LEU A 3 18.07 -3.19 -5.38
N GLN A 4 19.33 -3.45 -5.73
CA GLN A 4 19.77 -4.78 -6.19
C GLN A 4 19.50 -5.86 -5.12
N THR A 5 19.76 -5.58 -3.85
CA THR A 5 19.51 -6.57 -2.78
C THR A 5 18.04 -6.96 -2.67
N TRP A 6 17.11 -6.07 -3.01
CA TRP A 6 15.68 -6.39 -3.01
C TRP A 6 15.25 -7.17 -4.25
N LEU A 7 15.89 -6.93 -5.38
CA LEU A 7 15.61 -7.63 -6.64
C LEU A 7 16.13 -9.07 -6.60
N ASP A 8 17.29 -9.30 -6.00
CA ASP A 8 17.82 -10.65 -5.76
C ASP A 8 16.90 -11.43 -4.81
N LEU A 9 16.41 -10.79 -3.73
CA LEU A 9 15.46 -11.42 -2.81
C LEU A 9 14.11 -11.73 -3.50
N THR A 10 13.66 -10.84 -4.39
CA THR A 10 12.44 -11.05 -5.19
C THR A 10 12.59 -12.30 -6.05
N GLU A 11 13.72 -12.44 -6.77
CA GLU A 11 14.01 -13.62 -7.59
C GLU A 11 14.03 -14.91 -6.76
N GLN A 12 14.73 -14.91 -5.62
CA GLN A 12 14.78 -16.05 -4.71
C GLN A 12 13.39 -16.47 -4.22
N LEU A 13 12.51 -15.51 -3.92
CA LEU A 13 11.13 -15.83 -3.53
C LEU A 13 10.35 -16.47 -4.69
N LEU A 14 10.50 -15.96 -5.91
CA LEU A 14 9.84 -16.52 -7.10
C LEU A 14 10.30 -17.95 -7.40
N GLU A 15 11.58 -18.25 -7.23
CA GLU A 15 12.12 -19.61 -7.41
C GLU A 15 11.49 -20.64 -6.46
N THR A 16 10.98 -20.20 -5.30
CA THR A 16 10.24 -21.10 -4.38
C THR A 16 8.81 -21.41 -4.83
N GLY A 17 8.31 -20.74 -5.88
CA GLY A 17 6.98 -20.96 -6.42
C GLY A 17 5.86 -20.20 -5.71
N VAL A 18 6.13 -18.99 -5.20
CA VAL A 18 5.10 -18.13 -4.59
C VAL A 18 4.11 -17.59 -5.62
N ASP A 19 2.84 -17.47 -5.24
CA ASP A 19 1.80 -16.88 -6.10
C ASP A 19 1.85 -15.34 -6.16
N SER A 20 2.44 -14.71 -5.14
CA SER A 20 2.54 -13.24 -5.02
C SER A 20 3.64 -12.83 -4.05
N ILE A 21 4.06 -11.57 -4.15
CA ILE A 21 5.10 -10.99 -3.28
C ILE A 21 4.53 -9.78 -2.54
N ALA A 22 4.87 -9.65 -1.25
CA ALA A 22 4.55 -8.49 -0.45
C ALA A 22 5.80 -7.68 -0.10
N ILE A 23 5.79 -6.38 -0.41
CA ILE A 23 6.74 -5.41 0.11
C ILE A 23 6.19 -4.91 1.45
N LYS A 24 6.90 -5.20 2.54
CA LYS A 24 6.45 -4.85 3.90
C LYS A 24 7.36 -3.80 4.54
N ASP A 25 6.86 -2.57 4.65
CA ASP A 25 7.46 -1.50 5.44
C ASP A 25 6.75 -1.36 6.79
N MET A 26 7.29 -2.04 7.79
CA MET A 26 6.81 -2.02 9.17
C MET A 26 7.05 -0.70 9.90
N SER A 27 8.03 0.10 9.46
CA SER A 27 8.48 1.29 10.17
C SER A 27 7.99 2.59 9.54
N GLY A 28 7.45 2.53 8.32
CA GLY A 28 7.03 3.69 7.55
C GLY A 28 8.22 4.48 6.98
N ILE A 29 9.35 3.84 6.72
CA ILE A 29 10.57 4.51 6.24
C ILE A 29 10.73 4.46 4.71
N LEU A 30 9.85 3.77 4.00
CA LEU A 30 9.85 3.68 2.55
C LEU A 30 9.48 5.03 1.97
N THR A 31 10.46 5.69 1.34
CA THR A 31 10.20 6.98 0.69
C THR A 31 9.39 6.77 -0.59
N PRO A 32 8.61 7.78 -1.04
CA PRO A 32 7.77 7.63 -2.22
C PRO A 32 8.54 7.29 -3.51
N MET A 33 9.72 7.89 -3.68
CA MET A 33 10.55 7.60 -4.85
C MET A 33 11.18 6.21 -4.80
N ALA A 34 11.58 5.74 -3.61
CA ALA A 34 12.06 4.37 -3.45
C ALA A 34 10.95 3.34 -3.71
N ALA A 35 9.71 3.63 -3.29
CA ALA A 35 8.54 2.80 -3.61
C ALA A 35 8.32 2.71 -5.13
N TYR A 36 8.32 3.86 -5.82
CA TYR A 36 8.18 3.91 -7.28
C TYR A 36 9.26 3.09 -7.99
N GLU A 37 10.52 3.31 -7.62
CA GLU A 37 11.68 2.65 -8.25
C GLU A 37 11.66 1.14 -8.04
N LEU A 38 11.45 0.69 -6.80
CA LEU A 38 11.42 -0.74 -6.47
C LEU A 38 10.28 -1.46 -7.19
N VAL A 39 9.06 -0.91 -7.13
CA VAL A 39 7.90 -1.50 -7.80
C VAL A 39 8.11 -1.55 -9.31
N SER A 40 8.57 -0.44 -9.91
CA SER A 40 8.84 -0.38 -11.36
C SER A 40 9.84 -1.45 -11.81
N GLU A 41 10.94 -1.62 -11.06
CA GLU A 41 11.96 -2.60 -11.44
C GLU A 41 11.51 -4.05 -11.26
N ILE A 42 10.70 -4.35 -10.24
CA ILE A 42 10.09 -5.68 -10.08
C ILE A 42 9.14 -5.96 -11.25
N LYS A 43 8.20 -5.05 -11.53
CA LYS A 43 7.17 -5.24 -12.58
C LYS A 43 7.76 -5.28 -14.00
N LYS A 44 8.92 -4.68 -14.24
CA LYS A 44 9.65 -4.81 -15.51
C LYS A 44 10.24 -6.20 -15.75
N ARG A 45 10.66 -6.88 -14.68
CA ARG A 45 11.45 -8.13 -14.76
C ARG A 45 10.61 -9.37 -14.58
N TYR A 46 9.56 -9.27 -13.79
CA TYR A 46 8.78 -10.42 -13.33
C TYR A 46 7.30 -10.17 -13.53
N ASP A 47 6.62 -11.17 -14.11
CA ASP A 47 5.17 -11.24 -14.16
C ASP A 47 4.65 -11.84 -12.85
N VAL A 48 4.63 -11.01 -11.80
CA VAL A 48 4.18 -11.40 -10.45
C VAL A 48 3.21 -10.37 -9.90
N ARG A 49 2.25 -10.84 -9.12
CA ARG A 49 1.38 -9.99 -8.31
C ARG A 49 2.15 -9.42 -7.12
N LEU A 50 2.21 -8.11 -7.02
CA LEU A 50 2.93 -7.37 -5.99
C LEU A 50 1.94 -6.64 -5.09
N HIS A 51 2.15 -6.74 -3.77
CA HIS A 51 1.35 -6.08 -2.76
C HIS A 51 2.24 -5.18 -1.88
N LEU A 52 1.83 -3.93 -1.62
CA LEU A 52 2.55 -3.03 -0.72
C LEU A 52 1.82 -2.82 0.61
N HIS A 53 2.54 -3.06 1.70
CA HIS A 53 2.10 -2.77 3.06
C HIS A 53 3.03 -1.73 3.69
N CYS A 54 2.48 -0.58 4.12
CA CYS A 54 3.27 0.53 4.66
C CYS A 54 2.59 1.20 5.86
N HIS A 55 3.36 1.41 6.94
CA HIS A 55 2.87 2.11 8.13
C HIS A 55 3.00 3.64 8.00
N ALA A 56 1.99 4.38 8.48
CA ALA A 56 1.90 5.84 8.37
C ALA A 56 2.74 6.62 9.42
N THR A 57 3.59 5.94 10.20
CA THR A 57 4.28 6.48 11.37
C THR A 57 5.07 7.75 11.10
N THR A 58 5.63 7.87 9.90
CA THR A 58 6.47 9.01 9.47
C THR A 58 5.70 10.03 8.63
N GLY A 59 4.44 9.77 8.28
CA GLY A 59 3.65 10.55 7.33
C GLY A 59 4.02 10.37 5.86
N MET A 60 4.86 9.38 5.52
CA MET A 60 5.25 9.12 4.12
C MET A 60 4.38 8.08 3.41
N ALA A 61 3.63 7.27 4.15
CA ALA A 61 2.98 6.07 3.63
C ALA A 61 1.94 6.38 2.53
N GLU A 62 1.14 7.42 2.68
CA GLU A 62 0.14 7.85 1.70
C GLU A 62 0.81 8.14 0.34
N MET A 63 1.90 8.90 0.36
CA MET A 63 2.68 9.22 -0.83
C MET A 63 3.38 7.98 -1.40
N ALA A 64 3.88 7.09 -0.54
CA ALA A 64 4.52 5.84 -0.96
C ALA A 64 3.53 4.89 -1.64
N LEU A 65 2.30 4.75 -1.11
CA LEU A 65 1.25 3.97 -1.75
C LEU A 65 0.88 4.56 -3.12
N LEU A 66 0.65 5.87 -3.20
CA LEU A 66 0.30 6.51 -4.48
C LEU A 66 1.39 6.31 -5.53
N LYS A 67 2.66 6.52 -5.17
CA LYS A 67 3.79 6.29 -6.07
C LYS A 67 3.96 4.81 -6.46
N ALA A 68 3.64 3.86 -5.57
CA ALA A 68 3.64 2.45 -5.91
C ALA A 68 2.51 2.08 -6.89
N ILE A 69 1.33 2.67 -6.73
CA ILE A 69 0.18 2.51 -7.65
C ILE A 69 0.56 3.00 -9.04
N GLU A 70 1.11 4.21 -9.16
CA GLU A 70 1.61 4.75 -10.44
C GLU A 70 2.70 3.87 -11.07
N ALA A 71 3.47 3.13 -10.27
CA ALA A 71 4.50 2.20 -10.74
C ALA A 71 3.95 0.81 -11.11
N GLY A 72 2.66 0.55 -10.89
CA GLY A 72 2.00 -0.70 -11.28
C GLY A 72 1.95 -1.78 -10.19
N VAL A 73 1.95 -1.40 -8.90
CA VAL A 73 1.66 -2.36 -7.82
C VAL A 73 0.22 -2.87 -7.94
N ASP A 74 -0.01 -4.16 -7.67
CA ASP A 74 -1.31 -4.81 -7.89
C ASP A 74 -2.25 -4.73 -6.67
N GLY A 75 -1.73 -4.34 -5.50
CA GLY A 75 -2.50 -4.21 -4.27
C GLY A 75 -1.77 -3.39 -3.22
N VAL A 76 -2.54 -2.73 -2.36
CA VAL A 76 -2.03 -1.97 -1.22
C VAL A 76 -2.89 -2.21 0.01
N ASP A 77 -2.26 -2.18 1.19
CA ASP A 77 -2.97 -2.24 2.46
C ASP A 77 -3.32 -0.83 2.97
N THR A 78 -4.56 -0.68 3.43
CA THR A 78 -5.09 0.53 4.06
C THR A 78 -5.87 0.19 5.33
N ALA A 79 -6.13 1.20 6.17
CA ALA A 79 -7.01 1.08 7.34
C ALA A 79 -8.24 1.97 7.16
N ILE A 80 -9.38 1.58 7.75
CA ILE A 80 -10.59 2.44 7.71
C ILE A 80 -10.27 3.78 8.39
N SER A 81 -10.73 4.92 7.86
CA SER A 81 -10.23 6.26 8.26
C SER A 81 -10.28 6.54 9.75
N SER A 82 -11.30 6.05 10.45
CA SER A 82 -11.43 6.22 11.91
C SER A 82 -10.40 5.42 12.71
N MET A 83 -9.72 4.46 12.08
CA MET A 83 -8.70 3.57 12.65
C MET A 83 -7.33 3.73 11.97
N SER A 84 -7.16 4.74 11.11
CA SER A 84 -5.96 4.91 10.28
C SER A 84 -4.97 5.93 10.87
N ALA A 85 -3.88 6.14 10.14
CA ALA A 85 -2.80 7.07 10.42
C ALA A 85 -2.00 6.76 11.70
N THR A 86 -1.12 7.68 12.09
CA THR A 86 -0.13 7.53 13.16
C THR A 86 0.62 6.21 13.04
N TYR A 87 0.51 5.31 14.01
CA TYR A 87 1.22 4.03 14.02
C TYR A 87 0.59 2.97 13.10
N GLY A 88 -0.59 3.24 12.53
CA GLY A 88 -1.33 2.35 11.65
C GLY A 88 -0.97 2.56 10.18
N HIS A 89 -1.99 2.59 9.32
CA HIS A 89 -1.86 2.59 7.86
C HIS A 89 -2.58 3.81 7.24
N PRO A 90 -2.31 4.15 5.98
CA PRO A 90 -3.09 5.15 5.24
C PRO A 90 -4.60 4.89 5.27
N ALA A 91 -5.39 5.97 5.23
CA ALA A 91 -6.85 5.89 5.26
C ALA A 91 -7.41 5.33 3.95
N THR A 92 -8.30 4.33 4.06
CA THR A 92 -8.92 3.64 2.91
C THR A 92 -9.72 4.62 2.07
N GLU A 93 -10.57 5.43 2.69
CA GLU A 93 -11.45 6.39 2.00
C GLU A 93 -10.65 7.48 1.31
N ALA A 94 -9.56 7.94 1.93
CA ALA A 94 -8.70 8.96 1.32
C ALA A 94 -8.04 8.42 0.06
N LEU A 95 -7.52 7.19 0.09
CA LEU A 95 -6.92 6.58 -1.08
C LEU A 95 -7.96 6.28 -2.17
N VAL A 96 -9.12 5.72 -1.81
CA VAL A 96 -10.23 5.50 -2.74
C VAL A 96 -10.66 6.80 -3.41
N ALA A 97 -10.83 7.89 -2.65
CA ALA A 97 -11.16 9.21 -3.19
C ALA A 97 -10.06 9.76 -4.11
N THR A 98 -8.78 9.51 -3.77
CA THR A 98 -7.63 9.93 -4.58
C THR A 98 -7.61 9.25 -5.95
N LEU A 99 -8.01 7.98 -6.02
CA LEU A 99 -7.98 7.18 -7.23
C LEU A 99 -9.28 7.26 -8.06
N ALA A 100 -10.33 7.85 -7.51
CA ALA A 100 -11.63 7.94 -8.18
C ALA A 100 -11.53 8.70 -9.52
N GLY A 101 -12.03 8.09 -10.59
CA GLY A 101 -11.99 8.63 -11.95
C GLY A 101 -10.62 8.54 -12.64
N THR A 102 -9.62 7.91 -12.03
CA THR A 102 -8.32 7.63 -12.65
C THR A 102 -8.32 6.26 -13.33
N GLU A 103 -7.23 5.90 -14.02
CA GLU A 103 -7.04 4.53 -14.53
C GLU A 103 -6.89 3.47 -13.43
N HIS A 104 -6.64 3.92 -12.18
CA HIS A 104 -6.50 3.08 -10.99
C HIS A 104 -7.74 3.13 -10.09
N ASP A 105 -8.90 3.55 -10.61
CA ASP A 105 -10.15 3.59 -9.84
C ASP A 105 -10.45 2.21 -9.22
N THR A 106 -10.62 2.19 -7.91
CA THR A 106 -10.86 0.96 -7.14
C THR A 106 -12.26 0.39 -7.33
N GLY A 107 -13.23 1.18 -7.80
CA GLY A 107 -14.65 0.84 -7.87
C GLY A 107 -15.33 0.70 -6.50
N LEU A 108 -14.66 1.07 -5.40
CA LEU A 108 -15.20 0.98 -4.05
C LEU A 108 -16.17 2.13 -3.75
N ASP A 109 -17.30 1.80 -3.13
CA ASP A 109 -18.31 2.77 -2.75
C ASP A 109 -17.90 3.52 -1.48
N ILE A 110 -17.53 4.80 -1.65
CA ILE A 110 -17.05 5.65 -0.56
C ILE A 110 -18.10 5.87 0.54
N LEU A 111 -19.40 5.85 0.21
CA LEU A 111 -20.47 6.01 1.20
C LEU A 111 -20.60 4.75 2.06
N LYS A 112 -20.41 3.56 1.48
CA LYS A 112 -20.35 2.32 2.27
C LYS A 112 -19.12 2.29 3.19
N LEU A 113 -17.97 2.78 2.73
CA LEU A 113 -16.78 2.89 3.56
C LEU A 113 -16.97 3.89 4.71
N GLU A 114 -17.59 5.04 4.46
CA GLU A 114 -17.88 6.04 5.50
C GLU A 114 -18.77 5.46 6.61
N ASN A 115 -19.80 4.68 6.27
CA ASN A 115 -20.64 4.00 7.26
C ASN A 115 -19.83 3.07 8.18
N ILE A 116 -18.85 2.35 7.63
CA ILE A 116 -17.95 1.48 8.40
C ILE A 116 -17.04 2.32 9.30
N ALA A 117 -16.50 3.43 8.79
CA ALA A 117 -15.68 4.34 9.59
C ALA A 117 -16.49 5.02 10.71
N ALA A 118 -17.75 5.38 10.46
CA ALA A 118 -18.64 5.91 11.49
C ALA A 118 -18.87 4.90 12.62
N TYR A 119 -19.07 3.63 12.30
CA TYR A 119 -19.14 2.55 13.28
C TYR A 119 -17.84 2.43 14.08
N PHE A 120 -16.69 2.33 13.42
CA PHE A 120 -15.40 2.15 14.11
C PHE A 120 -14.96 3.38 14.90
N ARG A 121 -15.41 4.58 14.54
CA ARG A 121 -15.21 5.81 15.33
C ARG A 121 -15.81 5.69 16.73
N GLU A 122 -16.99 5.08 16.84
CA GLU A 122 -17.62 4.84 18.15
C GLU A 122 -16.99 3.65 18.89
N VAL A 123 -16.56 2.61 18.17
CA VAL A 123 -15.84 1.47 18.78
C VAL A 123 -14.50 1.92 19.36
N ARG A 124 -13.75 2.75 18.63
CA ARG A 124 -12.40 3.21 19.03
C ARG A 124 -12.42 3.95 20.37
N LYS A 125 -13.46 4.71 20.68
CA LYS A 125 -13.60 5.44 21.96
C LYS A 125 -13.55 4.55 23.21
N LYS A 126 -13.76 3.23 23.06
CA LYS A 126 -13.73 2.26 24.16
C LYS A 126 -12.30 1.82 24.52
N TYR A 127 -11.30 2.20 23.73
CA TYR A 127 -9.89 1.79 23.83
C TYR A 127 -8.97 3.00 23.66
#